data_AF-A0A4P6ZUU1-F1
#
_entry.id   AF-A0A4P6ZUU1-F1
#
_cell.length_a   1.000
_cell.length_b   1.000
_cell.length_c   1.000
_cell.angle_alpha   90.00
_cell.angle_beta   90.00
_cell.angle_gamma   90.00
#
_symmetry.space_group_name_H-M   'P 1'
#
loop_
_entity.id
_entity.type
_entity.pdbx_description
1 polymer ?
#
loop_
_entity_poly.entity_id
_entity_poly.type
_entity_poly.pdbx_seq_one_letter_code
_entity_poly.pdbx_strand_id
1 'polypeptide(L)'
;MVITTWEWTRVSGLTSFFLIFISVFAGLLHSAPISPRKWKVSLFFFHQFTGWLGFLIIIFHGAMLLFDSYVSYQWYEVLVPFMSDEHRLLNGIGTIAFYGIFLILLSSDMMKKVGRSLWKKIHLFSLPAYLLALVHGVLVGTDSDTGTMMTIYAGTSFLLLAALMMKRVSVAFQKKERSMAKEG
;
A
#
# COMPACT_ATOMS: atom_id res chain seq x y z
N MET A 1 31.50 -5.37 5.78
CA MET A 1 30.27 -5.63 6.55
C MET A 1 29.40 -6.52 5.68
N VAL A 2 29.08 -7.74 6.12
CA VAL A 2 28.22 -8.67 5.37
C VAL A 2 26.78 -8.42 5.83
N ILE A 3 25.90 -8.07 4.90
CA ILE A 3 24.47 -7.86 5.21
C ILE A 3 23.82 -9.22 5.43
N THR A 4 23.17 -9.38 6.57
CA THR A 4 22.48 -10.61 7.00
C THR A 4 21.09 -10.73 6.35
N THR A 5 20.53 -11.95 6.30
CA THR A 5 19.15 -12.18 5.82
C THR A 5 18.12 -11.41 6.65
N TRP A 6 18.35 -11.30 7.96
CA TRP A 6 17.58 -10.47 8.87
C TRP A 6 17.53 -8.98 8.47
N GLU A 7 18.69 -8.39 8.15
CA GLU A 7 18.77 -6.99 7.70
C GLU A 7 18.05 -6.80 6.36
N TRP A 8 18.19 -7.75 5.43
CA TRP A 8 17.45 -7.73 4.16
C TRP A 8 15.93 -7.79 4.37
N THR A 9 15.46 -8.68 5.26
CA THR A 9 14.03 -8.78 5.62
C THR A 9 13.51 -7.44 6.14
N ARG A 10 14.22 -6.80 7.08
CA ARG A 10 13.80 -5.50 7.65
C ARG A 10 13.80 -4.38 6.62
N VAL A 11 14.90 -4.20 5.90
CA VAL A 11 15.05 -3.11 4.92
C VAL A 11 14.04 -3.26 3.78
N SER A 12 13.81 -4.47 3.28
CA SER A 12 12.82 -4.70 2.22
C SER A 12 11.38 -4.54 2.71
N GLY A 13 11.06 -4.95 3.94
CA GLY A 13 9.75 -4.74 4.57
C GLY A 13 9.41 -3.25 4.68
N LEU A 14 10.33 -2.44 5.20
CA LEU A 14 10.17 -0.99 5.28
C LEU A 14 10.10 -0.34 3.89
N THR A 15 11.01 -0.72 2.99
CA THR A 15 11.06 -0.17 1.62
C THR A 15 9.76 -0.41 0.87
N SER A 16 9.24 -1.64 0.91
CA SER A 16 7.97 -1.97 0.28
C SER A 16 6.81 -1.19 0.88
N PHE A 17 6.72 -1.07 2.22
CA PHE A 17 5.72 -0.23 2.88
C PHE A 17 5.73 1.21 2.34
N PHE A 18 6.91 1.84 2.24
CA PHE A 18 7.02 3.20 1.72
C PHE A 18 6.63 3.32 0.26
N LEU A 19 7.03 2.37 -0.59
CA LEU A 19 6.67 2.37 -2.01
C LEU A 19 5.16 2.22 -2.20
N ILE A 20 4.51 1.35 -1.42
CA ILE A 20 3.05 1.21 -1.43
C ILE A 20 2.37 2.48 -0.91
N PHE A 21 2.88 3.10 0.16
CA PHE A 21 2.40 4.42 0.62
C PHE A 21 2.46 5.46 -0.51
N ILE A 22 3.62 5.61 -1.17
CA ILE A 22 3.80 6.58 -2.26
C ILE A 22 2.84 6.27 -3.41
N SER A 23 2.64 5.00 -3.74
CA SER A 23 1.70 4.59 -4.78
C SER A 23 0.28 5.02 -4.45
N VAL A 24 -0.21 4.69 -3.26
CA VAL A 24 -1.58 5.04 -2.83
C VAL A 24 -1.75 6.55 -2.75
N PHE A 25 -0.78 7.26 -2.17
CA PHE A 25 -0.79 8.71 -2.04
C PHE A 25 -0.81 9.41 -3.41
N ALA A 26 0.07 8.99 -4.34
CA ALA A 26 0.09 9.49 -5.71
C ALA A 26 -1.23 9.19 -6.44
N GLY A 27 -1.84 8.02 -6.24
CA GLY A 27 -3.14 7.67 -6.80
C GLY A 27 -4.30 8.54 -6.27
N LEU A 28 -4.28 8.88 -4.97
CA LEU A 28 -5.24 9.81 -4.37
C LEU A 28 -5.11 11.21 -4.97
N LEU A 29 -3.90 11.75 -5.08
CA LEU A 29 -3.65 13.05 -5.71
C LEU A 29 -3.99 13.02 -7.21
N HIS A 30 -3.59 11.98 -7.94
CA HIS A 30 -3.94 11.82 -9.36
C HIS A 30 -5.46 11.84 -9.58
N SER A 31 -6.24 11.29 -8.66
CA SER A 31 -7.71 11.26 -8.75
C SER A 31 -8.41 12.48 -8.12
N ALA A 32 -7.69 13.35 -7.41
CA ALA A 32 -8.26 14.54 -6.78
C ALA A 32 -8.53 15.65 -7.81
N PRO A 33 -9.73 16.26 -7.85
CA PRO A 33 -10.02 17.30 -8.85
C PRO A 33 -9.18 18.57 -8.72
N ILE A 34 -8.74 18.90 -7.50
CA ILE A 34 -7.90 20.07 -7.21
C ILE A 34 -6.46 19.93 -7.73
N SER A 35 -6.00 18.72 -8.04
CA SER A 35 -4.61 18.54 -8.48
C SER A 35 -4.38 19.14 -9.87
N PRO A 36 -3.34 19.97 -10.05
CA PRO A 36 -3.12 20.66 -11.32
C PRO A 36 -2.87 19.69 -12.47
N ARG A 37 -3.39 20.02 -13.66
CA ARG A 37 -3.32 19.15 -14.85
C ARG A 37 -1.88 18.77 -15.23
N LYS A 38 -0.92 19.69 -15.06
CA LYS A 38 0.51 19.46 -15.33
C LYS A 38 1.12 18.32 -14.50
N TRP A 39 0.59 18.05 -13.30
CA TRP A 39 1.11 17.00 -12.42
C TRP A 39 0.44 15.64 -12.65
N LYS A 40 -0.69 15.58 -13.36
CA LYS A 40 -1.49 14.35 -13.49
C LYS A 40 -0.71 13.20 -14.12
N VAL A 41 0.12 13.50 -15.13
CA VAL A 41 0.95 12.50 -15.82
C VAL A 41 2.02 11.96 -14.88
N SER A 42 2.77 12.84 -14.21
CA SER A 42 3.80 12.43 -13.25
C SER A 42 3.22 11.64 -12.09
N LEU A 43 2.10 12.09 -11.51
CA LEU A 43 1.41 11.38 -10.42
C LEU A 43 0.94 9.98 -10.85
N PHE A 44 0.45 9.85 -12.09
CA PHE A 44 0.07 8.55 -12.65
C PHE A 44 1.29 7.64 -12.82
N PHE A 45 2.39 8.16 -13.37
CA PHE A 45 3.64 7.42 -13.50
C PHE A 45 4.17 6.96 -12.14
N PHE A 46 4.28 7.85 -11.17
CA PHE A 46 4.72 7.51 -9.81
C PHE A 46 3.79 6.46 -9.18
N HIS A 47 2.48 6.62 -9.29
CA HIS A 47 1.51 5.65 -8.78
C HIS A 47 1.75 4.23 -9.34
N GLN A 48 1.90 4.11 -10.67
CA GLN A 48 2.11 2.82 -11.32
C GLN A 48 3.51 2.25 -11.01
N PHE A 49 4.55 3.07 -11.14
CA PHE A 49 5.94 2.66 -10.91
C PHE A 49 6.16 2.18 -9.48
N THR A 50 5.76 2.98 -8.48
CA THR A 50 5.92 2.62 -7.07
C THR A 50 5.00 1.50 -6.63
N GLY A 51 3.82 1.33 -7.26
CA GLY A 51 2.93 0.21 -7.00
C GLY A 51 3.57 -1.12 -7.41
N TRP A 52 4.10 -1.20 -8.63
CA TRP A 52 4.77 -2.41 -9.13
C TRP A 52 6.10 -2.67 -8.42
N LEU A 53 6.94 -1.64 -8.26
CA LEU A 53 8.20 -1.78 -7.55
C LEU A 53 7.96 -2.19 -6.09
N GLY A 54 7.02 -1.55 -5.41
CA GLY A 54 6.62 -1.91 -4.05
C GLY A 54 6.23 -3.38 -3.95
N PHE A 55 5.37 -3.85 -4.86
CA PHE A 55 4.96 -5.26 -4.89
C PHE A 55 6.12 -6.24 -5.11
N LEU A 56 7.04 -5.95 -6.04
CA LEU A 56 8.24 -6.78 -6.23
C LEU A 56 9.11 -6.84 -4.97
N ILE A 57 9.24 -5.73 -4.24
CA ILE A 57 9.96 -5.71 -2.97
C ILE A 57 9.19 -6.46 -1.87
N ILE A 58 7.84 -6.50 -1.87
CA ILE A 58 7.07 -7.36 -0.96
C ILE A 58 7.37 -8.84 -1.22
N ILE A 59 7.44 -9.26 -2.49
CA ILE A 59 7.81 -10.64 -2.84
C ILE A 59 9.21 -10.95 -2.31
N PHE A 60 10.15 -10.03 -2.53
CA PHE A 60 11.51 -10.17 -2.02
C PHE A 60 11.54 -10.28 -0.48
N HIS A 61 10.82 -9.40 0.22
CA HIS A 61 10.68 -9.44 1.68
C HIS A 61 10.16 -10.80 2.17
N GLY A 62 9.07 -11.30 1.59
CA GLY A 62 8.52 -12.61 1.93
C GLY A 62 9.46 -13.77 1.59
N ALA A 63 10.24 -13.66 0.51
CA ALA A 63 11.24 -14.66 0.15
C ALA A 63 12.41 -14.70 1.15
N MET A 64 12.85 -13.54 1.66
CA MET A 64 13.94 -13.48 2.65
C MET A 64 13.59 -14.18 3.96
N LEU A 65 12.30 -14.21 4.34
CA LEU A 65 11.83 -14.95 5.53
C LEU A 65 12.14 -16.46 5.44
N LEU A 66 12.22 -17.04 4.23
CA LEU A 66 12.53 -18.46 4.03
C LEU A 66 14.02 -18.79 4.27
N PHE A 67 14.87 -17.78 4.31
CA PHE A 67 16.31 -17.90 4.51
C PHE A 67 16.76 -17.24 5.82
N ASP A 68 15.81 -16.87 6.68
CA ASP A 68 16.12 -16.24 7.96
C ASP A 68 16.70 -17.27 8.94
N SER A 69 17.80 -16.91 9.60
CA SER A 69 18.52 -17.78 10.54
C SER A 69 17.98 -17.72 11.97
N TYR A 70 17.14 -16.72 12.28
CA TYR A 70 16.55 -16.54 13.60
C TYR A 70 15.17 -17.20 13.70
N VAL A 71 14.38 -17.14 12.63
CA VAL A 71 13.06 -17.78 12.54
C VAL A 71 12.97 -18.59 11.26
N SER A 72 12.83 -19.91 11.38
CA SER A 72 12.77 -20.82 10.24
C SER A 72 11.35 -20.97 9.70
N TYR A 73 10.92 -20.02 8.86
CA TYR A 73 9.64 -20.10 8.16
C TYR A 73 9.64 -21.14 7.04
N GLN A 74 8.57 -21.92 6.96
CA GLN A 74 8.25 -22.74 5.80
C GLN A 74 7.50 -21.90 4.74
N TRP A 75 7.61 -22.29 3.47
CA TRP A 75 6.98 -21.57 2.35
C TRP A 75 5.45 -21.41 2.52
N TYR A 76 4.79 -22.39 3.13
CA TYR A 76 3.34 -22.35 3.38
C TYR A 76 2.98 -21.43 4.54
N GLU A 77 3.88 -21.17 5.49
CA GLU A 77 3.65 -20.21 6.58
C GLU A 77 3.68 -18.76 6.08
N VAL A 78 4.42 -18.51 5.01
CA VAL A 78 4.49 -17.20 4.34
C VAL A 78 3.29 -17.00 3.41
N LEU A 79 2.97 -18.02 2.61
CA LEU A 79 1.94 -17.90 1.57
C LEU A 79 0.53 -18.20 2.06
N VAL A 80 0.32 -19.06 3.07
CA VAL A 80 -1.01 -19.37 3.57
C VAL A 80 -1.27 -18.54 4.83
N PRO A 81 -2.30 -17.67 4.82
CA PRO A 81 -2.55 -16.80 5.97
C PRO A 81 -2.85 -17.62 7.22
N PHE A 82 -2.32 -17.17 8.36
CA PHE A 82 -2.53 -17.76 9.69
C PHE A 82 -1.94 -19.17 9.91
N MET A 83 -1.05 -19.63 9.03
CA MET A 83 -0.35 -20.92 9.21
C MET A 83 0.97 -20.82 9.96
N SER A 84 1.51 -19.62 10.11
CA SER A 84 2.72 -19.36 10.87
C SER A 84 2.56 -19.72 12.36
N ASP A 85 3.53 -20.41 12.93
CA ASP A 85 3.61 -20.64 14.38
C ASP A 85 4.01 -19.37 15.13
N GLU A 86 4.89 -18.56 14.53
CA GLU A 86 5.26 -17.23 15.03
C GLU A 86 4.20 -16.19 14.65
N HIS A 87 3.79 -15.33 15.59
CA HIS A 87 2.90 -14.19 15.36
C HIS A 87 1.72 -14.46 14.39
N ARG A 88 1.08 -15.65 14.52
CA ARG A 88 0.09 -16.21 13.58
C ARG A 88 -0.89 -15.21 12.97
N LEU A 89 -1.55 -14.42 13.81
CA LEU A 89 -2.54 -13.44 13.38
C LEU A 89 -1.93 -12.31 12.55
N LEU A 90 -0.79 -11.77 12.99
CA LEU A 90 -0.15 -10.62 12.35
C LEU A 90 0.52 -11.02 11.04
N ASN A 91 1.13 -12.21 10.97
CA ASN A 91 1.67 -12.76 9.73
C ASN A 91 0.56 -13.03 8.72
N GLY A 92 -0.56 -13.61 9.16
CA GLY A 92 -1.74 -13.78 8.29
C GLY A 92 -2.31 -12.47 7.74
N ILE A 93 -2.34 -11.40 8.54
CA ILE A 93 -2.70 -10.05 8.09
C ILE A 93 -1.74 -9.55 6.98
N GLY A 94 -0.44 -9.79 7.14
CA GLY A 94 0.58 -9.47 6.13
C GLY A 94 0.33 -10.21 4.81
N THR A 95 0.07 -11.52 4.88
CA THR A 95 -0.27 -12.34 3.71
C THR A 95 -1.56 -11.86 3.01
N ILE A 96 -2.58 -11.49 3.78
CA ILE A 96 -3.83 -10.91 3.23
C ILE A 96 -3.55 -9.57 2.53
N ALA A 97 -2.71 -8.71 3.11
CA ALA A 97 -2.31 -7.45 2.50
C ALA A 97 -1.58 -7.68 1.16
N PHE A 98 -0.64 -8.64 1.13
CA PHE A 98 0.06 -9.06 -0.09
C PHE A 98 -0.91 -9.50 -1.19
N TYR A 99 -1.87 -10.38 -0.88
CA TYR A 99 -2.89 -10.82 -1.84
C TYR A 99 -3.79 -9.68 -2.30
N GLY A 100 -4.17 -8.78 -1.40
CA GLY A 100 -4.93 -7.58 -1.75
C GLY A 100 -4.19 -6.72 -2.77
N ILE A 101 -2.92 -6.43 -2.53
CA ILE A 101 -2.06 -5.65 -3.44
C ILE A 101 -1.92 -6.37 -4.79
N PHE A 102 -1.67 -7.68 -4.79
CA PHE A 102 -1.59 -8.46 -6.02
C PHE A 102 -2.88 -8.37 -6.86
N LEU A 103 -4.04 -8.55 -6.23
CA LEU A 103 -5.34 -8.46 -6.89
C LEU A 103 -5.60 -7.05 -7.45
N ILE A 104 -5.20 -6.01 -6.74
CA ILE A 104 -5.32 -4.62 -7.19
C ILE A 104 -4.46 -4.37 -8.44
N LEU A 105 -3.20 -4.82 -8.45
CA LEU A 105 -2.31 -4.67 -9.60
C LEU A 105 -2.82 -5.44 -10.80
N LEU A 106 -3.17 -6.72 -10.62
CA LEU A 106 -3.71 -7.57 -11.67
C LEU A 106 -5.00 -6.98 -12.27
N SER A 107 -5.93 -6.54 -11.41
CA SER A 107 -7.18 -5.93 -11.88
C SER A 107 -6.94 -4.61 -12.62
N SER A 108 -5.88 -3.87 -12.29
CA SER A 108 -5.53 -2.60 -12.94
C SER A 108 -4.96 -2.81 -14.33
N ASP A 109 -4.07 -3.80 -14.51
CA ASP A 109 -3.58 -4.21 -15.82
C ASP A 109 -4.69 -4.79 -16.70
N MET A 110 -5.62 -5.52 -16.07
CA MET A 110 -6.77 -6.12 -16.75
C MET A 110 -8.01 -5.22 -16.80
N MET A 111 -7.90 -3.91 -16.49
CA MET A 111 -9.05 -3.00 -16.35
C MET A 111 -9.99 -3.01 -17.56
N LYS A 112 -9.45 -3.16 -18.78
CA LYS A 112 -10.23 -3.24 -20.03
C LYS A 112 -11.10 -4.50 -20.10
N LYS A 113 -10.66 -5.62 -19.52
CA LYS A 113 -11.37 -6.91 -19.50
C LYS A 113 -12.39 -6.99 -18.35
N VAL A 114 -11.99 -6.58 -17.14
CA VAL A 114 -12.87 -6.65 -15.95
C VAL A 114 -13.92 -5.54 -15.89
N GLY A 115 -13.73 -4.48 -16.68
CA GLY A 115 -14.62 -3.34 -16.76
C GLY A 115 -14.38 -2.30 -15.65
N ARG A 116 -14.58 -1.02 -15.99
CA ARG A 116 -14.23 0.12 -15.13
C ARG A 116 -14.98 0.16 -13.80
N SER A 117 -16.21 -0.36 -13.75
CA SER A 117 -17.02 -0.37 -12.52
C SER A 117 -16.45 -1.33 -11.47
N LEU A 118 -16.19 -2.58 -11.87
CA LEU A 118 -15.61 -3.60 -10.99
C LEU A 118 -14.18 -3.24 -10.61
N TRP A 119 -13.36 -2.82 -11.58
CA TRP A 119 -12.00 -2.36 -11.31
C TRP A 119 -11.96 -1.27 -10.22
N LYS A 120 -12.85 -0.26 -10.28
CA LYS A 120 -12.89 0.79 -9.24
C LYS A 120 -13.21 0.24 -7.85
N LYS A 121 -14.10 -0.77 -7.75
CA LYS A 121 -14.43 -1.41 -6.47
C LYS A 121 -13.23 -2.17 -5.92
N ILE A 122 -12.56 -2.96 -6.75
CA ILE A 122 -11.35 -3.71 -6.38
C ILE A 122 -10.23 -2.74 -6.00
N HIS A 123 -9.97 -1.74 -6.85
CA HIS A 123 -8.89 -0.77 -6.64
C HIS A 123 -9.09 0.07 -5.36
N LEU A 124 -10.34 0.26 -4.89
CA LEU A 124 -10.60 0.92 -3.61
C LEU A 124 -10.07 0.14 -2.39
N PHE A 125 -9.90 -1.19 -2.51
CA PHE A 125 -9.26 -2.00 -1.48
C PHE A 125 -7.79 -1.66 -1.26
N SER A 126 -7.18 -0.81 -2.08
CA SER A 126 -5.83 -0.27 -1.84
C SER A 126 -5.70 0.43 -0.49
N LEU A 127 -6.75 1.09 -0.01
CA LEU A 127 -6.77 1.73 1.31
C LEU A 127 -6.75 0.69 2.45
N PRO A 128 -7.68 -0.30 2.51
CA PRO A 128 -7.56 -1.43 3.41
C PRO A 128 -6.24 -2.19 3.32
N ALA A 129 -5.74 -2.49 2.12
CA ALA A 129 -4.50 -3.24 1.94
C ALA A 129 -3.29 -2.49 2.53
N TYR A 130 -3.22 -1.18 2.31
CA TYR A 130 -2.22 -0.33 2.98
C TYR A 130 -2.37 -0.37 4.50
N LEU A 131 -3.59 -0.29 5.03
CA LEU A 131 -3.84 -0.34 6.48
C LEU A 131 -3.40 -1.68 7.09
N LEU A 132 -3.69 -2.80 6.41
CA LEU A 132 -3.24 -4.12 6.84
C LEU A 132 -1.70 -4.22 6.84
N ALA A 133 -1.05 -3.70 5.79
CA ALA A 133 0.42 -3.64 5.73
C ALA A 133 1.01 -2.76 6.84
N LEU A 134 0.38 -1.62 7.15
CA LEU A 134 0.76 -0.75 8.27
C LEU A 134 0.63 -1.48 9.60
N VAL A 135 -0.51 -2.12 9.87
CA VAL A 135 -0.75 -2.87 11.11
C VAL A 135 0.25 -4.00 11.25
N HIS A 136 0.52 -4.75 10.18
CA HIS A 136 1.54 -5.79 10.17
C HIS A 136 2.93 -5.21 10.50
N GLY A 137 3.37 -4.15 9.81
CA GLY A 137 4.68 -3.54 10.03
C GLY A 137 4.84 -2.95 11.45
N VAL A 138 3.82 -2.25 11.96
CA VAL A 138 3.84 -1.64 13.30
C VAL A 138 3.89 -2.70 14.40
N LEU A 139 3.17 -3.82 14.24
CA LEU A 139 3.02 -4.81 15.32
C LEU A 139 4.04 -5.96 15.26
N VAL A 140 4.67 -6.21 14.10
CA VAL A 140 5.68 -7.27 13.92
C VAL A 140 7.08 -6.70 13.73
N GLY A 141 7.22 -5.52 13.13
CA GLY A 141 8.51 -4.95 12.77
C GLY A 141 9.28 -4.48 14.00
N THR A 142 10.51 -4.96 14.17
CA THR A 142 11.40 -4.59 15.28
C THR A 142 11.84 -3.13 15.25
N ASP A 143 11.81 -2.47 14.09
CA ASP A 143 12.06 -1.03 13.98
C ASP A 143 11.00 -0.17 14.69
N SER A 144 9.82 -0.73 14.97
CA SER A 144 8.71 -0.04 15.66
C SER A 144 9.01 0.32 17.11
N ASP A 145 10.03 -0.29 17.72
CA ASP A 145 10.51 0.07 19.06
C ASP A 145 11.19 1.45 19.09
N THR A 146 11.48 2.03 17.92
CA THR A 146 12.08 3.36 17.80
C THR A 146 11.01 4.44 17.62
N GLY A 147 11.13 5.54 18.39
CA GLY A 147 10.25 6.71 18.24
C GLY A 147 10.29 7.33 16.84
N THR A 148 11.43 7.22 16.15
CA THR A 148 11.60 7.68 14.76
C THR A 148 10.68 6.89 13.81
N MET A 149 10.69 5.56 13.87
CA MET A 149 9.89 4.75 12.96
C MET A 149 8.39 4.94 13.22
N MET A 150 7.99 5.03 14.49
CA MET A 150 6.60 5.35 14.85
C MET A 150 6.16 6.72 14.34
N THR A 151 7.02 7.74 14.39
CA THR A 151 6.73 9.06 13.82
C THR A 151 6.50 8.97 12.31
N ILE A 152 7.27 8.13 11.61
CA ILE A 152 7.12 7.94 10.18
C ILE A 152 5.82 7.18 9.84
N TYR A 153 5.46 6.14 10.59
CA TYR A 153 4.17 5.46 10.44
C TYR A 153 2.98 6.39 10.67
N ALA A 154 3.03 7.22 11.71
CA ALA A 154 2.02 8.23 11.97
C ALA A 154 1.96 9.28 10.84
N GLY A 155 3.10 9.75 10.36
CA GLY A 155 3.20 10.74 9.28
C GLY A 155 2.61 10.24 7.96
N THR A 156 2.95 9.01 7.55
CA THR A 156 2.38 8.41 6.33
C THR A 156 0.87 8.21 6.43
N SER A 157 0.38 7.75 7.58
CA SER A 157 -1.06 7.61 7.85
C SER A 157 -1.79 8.95 7.80
N PHE A 158 -1.24 9.96 8.45
CA PHE A 158 -1.77 11.32 8.45
C PHE A 158 -1.85 11.90 7.04
N LEU A 159 -0.78 11.79 6.24
CA LEU A 159 -0.74 12.29 4.87
C LEU A 159 -1.78 11.61 3.98
N LEU A 160 -1.99 10.29 4.10
CA LEU A 160 -3.03 9.59 3.35
C LEU A 160 -4.43 10.04 3.75
N LEU A 161 -4.70 10.19 5.05
CA LEU A 161 -6.00 10.69 5.53
C LEU A 161 -6.25 12.11 5.05
N ALA A 162 -5.25 12.99 5.12
CA ALA A 162 -5.33 14.35 4.61
C ALA A 162 -5.61 14.36 3.09
N ALA A 163 -4.88 13.56 2.30
CA ALA A 163 -5.10 13.45 0.85
C ALA A 163 -6.50 12.92 0.50
N LEU A 164 -6.98 11.92 1.24
CA LEU A 164 -8.33 11.39 1.07
C LEU A 164 -9.38 12.44 1.40
N MET A 165 -9.22 13.17 2.50
CA MET A 165 -10.14 14.24 2.91
C MET A 165 -10.16 15.37 1.88
N MET A 166 -9.00 15.86 1.47
CA MET A 166 -8.87 16.89 0.44
C MET A 166 -9.59 16.46 -0.85
N LYS A 167 -9.36 15.22 -1.32
CA LYS A 167 -10.05 14.69 -2.49
C LYS A 167 -11.57 14.69 -2.33
N ARG A 168 -12.10 14.24 -1.19
CA ARG A 168 -13.54 14.18 -0.91
C ARG A 168 -14.16 15.58 -0.92
N VAL A 169 -13.52 16.52 -0.25
CA VAL A 169 -13.93 17.92 -0.19
C VAL A 169 -13.92 18.56 -1.58
N SER A 170 -12.85 18.38 -2.36
CA SER A 170 -12.76 18.90 -3.74
C SER A 170 -13.85 18.35 -4.66
N VAL A 171 -14.19 17.06 -4.55
CA VAL A 171 -15.29 16.46 -5.32
C VAL A 171 -16.64 17.05 -4.93
N ALA A 172 -16.86 17.29 -3.62
CA ALA A 172 -18.10 17.90 -3.13
C ALA A 172 -18.28 19.34 -3.65
N PHE A 173 -17.22 20.16 -3.59
CA PHE A 173 -17.25 21.52 -4.13
C PHE A 173 -17.57 21.57 -5.63
N GLN A 174 -16.88 20.77 -6.44
CA GLN A 174 -17.15 20.72 -7.89
C GLN A 174 -18.58 20.25 -8.20
N LYS A 175 -19.14 19.33 -7.41
CA LYS A 175 -20.53 18.89 -7.59
C LYS A 175 -21.51 20.05 -7.30
N LYS A 176 -21.25 20.83 -6.25
CA LYS A 176 -22.06 22.00 -5.87
C LYS A 176 -22.04 23.07 -6.97
N GLU A 177 -20.86 23.45 -7.45
CA GLU A 177 -20.70 24.44 -8.54
C GLU A 177 -21.47 24.04 -9.80
N ARG A 178 -21.41 22.75 -10.17
CA ARG A 178 -22.15 22.22 -11.33
C ARG A 178 -23.67 22.19 -11.15
N SER A 179 -24.18 22.14 -9.93
CA SER A 179 -25.63 22.24 -9.67
C SER A 179 -26.08 23.68 -9.86
N MET A 180 -25.36 24.63 -9.25
CA MET A 180 -25.65 26.06 -9.35
C MET A 180 -25.62 26.56 -10.80
N ALA A 181 -24.64 26.10 -11.60
CA ALA A 181 -24.53 26.47 -13.01
C ALA A 181 -25.61 25.85 -13.93
N LYS A 182 -26.42 24.90 -13.44
CA LYS A 182 -27.55 24.33 -14.19
C LYS A 182 -28.89 24.96 -13.82
N GLU A 183 -28.93 25.65 -12.69
CA GLU A 183 -30.15 26.25 -12.11
C GLU A 183 -30.26 27.76 -12.42
N GLY A 184 -29.17 28.40 -12.85
CA GLY A 184 -29.14 29.80 -13.32
C GLY A 184 -28.94 29.89 -14.82
#